data_AF-A0A930YVM4-F1
#
_entry.id   AF-A0A930YVM4-F1
#
_cell.length_a   1.000
_cell.length_b   1.000
_cell.length_c   1.000
_cell.angle_alpha   90.00
_cell.angle_beta   90.00
_cell.angle_gamma   90.00
#
_symmetry.space_group_name_H-M   'P 1'
#
loop_
_entity.id
_entity.type
_entity.pdbx_description
1 polymer ?
#
loop_
_entity_poly.entity_id
_entity_poly.type
_entity_poly.pdbx_seq_one_letter_code
_entity_poly.pdbx_strand_id
1 'polypeptide(L)'
;MSFLSDNIRVLRDRHRLTQQKTADALKITRGRYVKYEDGSSEPPIDILVRISKFFGVSIDLLLTVDIKKYPLEDLSSLPNNRVILPIMVDARGENKIELVPQRAQMGYLSGYSDPEYIESLQSLSLPFLRHGKYRAFPAAGDSMPPYTDGTYIVGRYVESKEELKEGKTYVFITKTDGIVYKRFRKQNRLEALVSSDNSFYEPYELRWDDVLEIWEFACSINTEEIRSESSELTVLKDLLLSMKKDIAQISKNKNGW
;
A
#
# COMPACT_ATOMS: atom_id res chain seq x y z
N MET A 1 13.39 30.23 -20.24
CA MET A 1 12.61 30.65 -19.05
C MET A 1 12.48 29.42 -18.17
N SER A 2 12.82 29.53 -16.89
CA SER A 2 12.70 28.40 -15.96
C SER A 2 11.21 28.13 -15.70
N PHE A 3 10.76 26.88 -15.84
CA PHE A 3 9.37 26.51 -15.51
C PHE A 3 9.04 26.76 -14.03
N LEU A 4 10.07 26.83 -13.17
CA LEU A 4 9.96 26.98 -11.73
C LEU A 4 9.13 28.21 -11.29
N SER A 5 9.44 29.39 -11.83
CA SER A 5 8.79 30.63 -11.42
C SER A 5 7.29 30.63 -11.75
N ASP A 6 6.95 30.13 -12.94
CA ASP A 6 5.56 29.95 -13.38
C ASP A 6 4.84 28.87 -12.58
N ASN A 7 5.51 27.75 -12.32
CA ASN A 7 4.95 26.62 -11.58
C ASN A 7 4.62 26.98 -10.13
N ILE A 8 5.54 27.66 -9.42
CA ILE A 8 5.32 28.11 -8.05
C ILE A 8 4.13 29.08 -7.99
N ARG A 9 4.03 30.01 -8.95
CA ARG A 9 2.92 30.96 -9.03
C ARG A 9 1.59 30.24 -9.22
N VAL A 10 1.54 29.29 -10.16
CA VAL A 10 0.34 28.50 -10.47
C VAL A 10 -0.10 27.67 -9.28
N LEU A 11 0.83 27.00 -8.61
CA LEU A 11 0.54 26.23 -7.40
C LEU A 11 0.00 27.15 -6.30
N ARG A 12 0.63 28.30 -6.06
CA ARG A 12 0.13 29.29 -5.08
C ARG A 12 -1.31 29.73 -5.39
N ASP A 13 -1.58 30.09 -6.64
CA ASP A 13 -2.91 30.57 -7.06
C ASP A 13 -3.98 29.48 -6.92
N ARG A 14 -3.64 28.23 -7.28
CA ARG A 14 -4.54 27.07 -7.13
C ARG A 14 -4.85 26.74 -5.67
N HIS A 15 -3.87 26.92 -4.77
CA HIS A 15 -4.07 26.81 -3.32
C HIS A 15 -4.74 28.06 -2.70
N ARG A 16 -5.07 29.08 -3.50
CA ARG A 16 -5.69 30.35 -3.06
C ARG A 16 -4.89 31.09 -1.97
N LEU A 17 -3.56 31.03 -2.08
CA LEU A 17 -2.63 31.64 -1.11
C LEU A 17 -2.10 32.98 -1.60
N THR A 18 -1.85 33.88 -0.64
CA THR A 18 -1.12 35.12 -0.92
C THR A 18 0.39 34.88 -0.87
N GLN A 19 1.17 35.71 -1.57
CA GLN A 19 2.64 35.63 -1.52
C GLN A 19 3.18 35.73 -0.09
N GLN A 20 2.51 36.49 0.78
CA GLN A 20 2.87 36.57 2.20
C GLN A 20 2.66 35.23 2.90
N LYS A 21 1.47 34.62 2.76
CA LYS A 21 1.15 33.33 3.40
C LYS A 21 2.09 32.21 2.93
N THR A 22 2.45 32.19 1.64
CA THR A 22 3.40 31.20 1.13
C THR A 22 4.81 31.45 1.66
N ALA A 23 5.26 32.71 1.73
CA ALA A 23 6.55 33.04 2.32
C ALA A 23 6.64 32.63 3.79
N ASP A 24 5.58 32.88 4.57
CA ASP A 24 5.47 32.50 5.98
C ASP A 24 5.56 30.96 6.13
N ALA A 25 4.82 30.21 5.30
CA ALA A 25 4.87 28.74 5.30
C ALA A 25 6.25 28.19 4.93
N LEU A 26 6.96 28.85 4.02
CA LEU A 26 8.33 28.49 3.61
C LEU A 26 9.42 29.02 4.55
N LYS A 27 9.04 29.73 5.63
CA LYS A 27 9.93 30.38 6.60
C LYS A 27 10.93 31.34 5.95
N ILE A 28 10.45 32.16 5.00
CA ILE A 28 11.24 33.20 4.33
C ILE A 28 10.52 34.54 4.31
N THR A 29 11.25 35.60 3.99
CA THR A 29 10.65 36.92 3.80
C THR A 29 9.83 36.96 2.51
N ARG A 30 8.72 37.72 2.51
CA ARG A 30 7.88 37.93 1.33
C ARG A 30 8.69 38.45 0.14
N GLY A 31 9.59 39.40 0.35
CA GLY A 31 10.44 39.95 -0.72
C GLY A 31 11.33 38.90 -1.37
N ARG A 32 11.79 37.90 -0.60
CA ARG A 32 12.57 36.77 -1.13
C ARG A 32 11.70 35.83 -1.96
N TYR A 33 10.48 35.54 -1.52
CA TYR A 33 9.53 34.71 -2.26
C TYR A 33 9.11 35.35 -3.59
N VAL A 34 8.85 36.66 -3.60
CA VAL A 34 8.49 37.41 -4.82
C VAL A 34 9.54 37.24 -5.93
N LYS A 35 10.83 37.32 -5.56
CA LYS A 35 11.95 37.11 -6.50
C LYS A 35 12.00 35.73 -7.14
N TYR A 36 11.40 34.73 -6.49
CA TYR A 36 11.31 33.38 -7.05
C TYR A 36 10.15 33.28 -8.04
N GLU A 37 9.00 33.89 -7.71
CA GLU A 37 7.84 33.90 -8.62
C GLU A 37 8.02 34.78 -9.85
N ASP A 38 8.81 35.86 -9.76
CA ASP A 38 9.12 36.72 -10.89
C ASP A 38 10.31 36.23 -11.73
N GLY A 39 11.04 35.21 -11.25
CA GLY A 39 12.19 34.62 -11.93
C GLY A 39 13.48 35.43 -11.81
N SER A 40 13.53 36.47 -10.97
CA SER A 40 14.71 37.30 -10.74
C SER A 40 15.78 36.60 -9.90
N SER A 41 15.42 35.55 -9.16
CA SER A 41 16.35 34.74 -8.40
C SER A 41 15.88 33.29 -8.34
N GLU A 42 16.82 32.36 -8.30
CA GLU A 42 16.52 30.95 -8.07
C GLU A 42 16.53 30.64 -6.56
N PRO A 43 15.59 29.82 -6.06
CA PRO A 43 15.61 29.36 -4.69
C PRO A 43 16.80 28.41 -4.46
N PRO A 44 17.54 28.56 -3.36
CA PRO A 44 18.54 27.56 -2.98
C PRO A 44 17.87 26.22 -2.69
N ILE A 45 18.66 25.14 -2.73
CA ILE A 45 18.18 23.76 -2.64
C ILE A 45 17.31 23.53 -1.40
N ASP A 46 17.67 24.08 -0.24
CA ASP A 46 16.89 23.94 0.99
C ASP A 46 15.49 24.55 0.89
N ILE A 47 15.36 25.67 0.18
CA ILE A 47 14.08 26.32 -0.12
C ILE A 47 13.30 25.51 -1.15
N LEU A 48 13.97 24.99 -2.17
CA LEU A 48 13.36 24.19 -3.22
C LEU A 48 12.72 22.91 -2.64
N VAL A 49 13.40 22.27 -1.68
CA VAL A 49 12.86 21.15 -0.89
C VAL A 49 11.63 21.59 -0.08
N ARG A 50 11.68 22.76 0.57
CA ARG A 50 10.51 23.28 1.32
C ARG A 50 9.31 23.56 0.41
N ILE A 51 9.55 24.13 -0.78
CA ILE A 51 8.51 24.36 -1.79
C ILE A 51 7.88 23.04 -2.24
N SER A 52 8.72 22.05 -2.56
CA SER A 52 8.27 20.72 -2.95
C SER A 52 7.38 20.06 -1.89
N LYS A 53 7.82 20.06 -0.62
CA LYS A 53 7.04 19.52 0.50
C LYS A 53 5.74 20.30 0.75
N PHE A 54 5.77 21.63 0.62
CA PHE A 54 4.62 22.48 0.88
C PHE A 54 3.49 22.27 -0.14
N PHE A 55 3.84 22.13 -1.42
CA PHE A 55 2.85 21.95 -2.50
C PHE A 55 2.56 20.48 -2.83
N GLY A 56 3.30 19.53 -2.25
CA GLY A 56 3.16 18.10 -2.57
C GLY A 56 3.56 17.77 -4.02
N VAL A 57 4.52 18.52 -4.56
CA VAL A 57 5.01 18.36 -5.95
C VAL A 57 6.52 18.11 -5.92
N SER A 58 7.01 17.13 -6.68
CA SER A 58 8.43 16.81 -6.75
C SER A 58 9.23 17.98 -7.33
N ILE A 59 10.50 18.07 -6.92
CA ILE A 59 11.42 19.07 -7.44
C ILE A 59 11.60 18.90 -8.95
N ASP A 60 11.69 17.67 -9.44
CA ASP A 60 11.84 17.40 -10.86
C ASP A 60 10.66 17.96 -11.67
N LEU A 61 9.44 17.79 -11.19
CA LEU A 61 8.25 18.30 -11.86
C LEU A 61 8.17 19.83 -11.83
N LEU A 62 8.57 20.45 -10.70
CA LEU A 62 8.68 21.91 -10.58
C LEU A 62 9.65 22.51 -11.61
N LEU A 63 10.67 21.77 -12.04
CA LEU A 63 11.73 22.27 -12.92
C LEU A 63 11.54 21.91 -14.40
N THR A 64 10.89 20.78 -14.70
CA THR A 64 10.88 20.20 -16.06
C THR A 64 9.54 20.23 -16.77
N VAL A 65 8.43 20.44 -16.05
CA VAL A 65 7.07 20.34 -16.60
C VAL A 65 6.31 21.65 -16.43
N ASP A 66 5.53 22.04 -17.43
CA ASP A 66 4.58 23.15 -17.32
C ASP A 66 3.29 22.69 -16.61
N ILE A 67 3.18 23.00 -15.32
CA ILE A 67 2.06 22.59 -14.46
C ILE A 67 0.73 23.23 -14.91
N LYS A 68 0.76 24.35 -15.66
CA LYS A 68 -0.47 25.01 -16.15
C LYS A 68 -1.32 24.09 -17.01
N LYS A 69 -0.68 23.14 -17.70
CA LYS A 69 -1.33 22.22 -18.64
C LYS A 69 -2.06 21.04 -17.99
N TYR A 70 -1.90 20.85 -16.67
CA TYR A 70 -2.43 19.68 -15.94
C TYR A 70 -3.30 20.10 -14.75
N PRO A 71 -4.44 19.44 -14.50
CA PRO A 71 -5.22 19.56 -13.26
C PRO A 71 -4.40 19.19 -12.02
N LEU A 72 -4.72 19.73 -10.84
CA LEU A 72 -3.98 19.42 -9.59
C LEU A 72 -4.08 17.95 -9.21
N GLU A 73 -5.26 17.38 -9.44
CA GLU A 73 -5.62 16.00 -9.12
C GLU A 73 -4.79 15.00 -9.93
N ASP A 74 -4.32 15.42 -11.11
CA ASP A 74 -3.49 14.62 -12.01
C ASP A 74 -1.99 14.81 -11.76
N LEU A 75 -1.58 15.82 -10.97
CA LEU A 75 -0.15 16.05 -10.73
C LEU A 75 0.48 14.92 -9.93
N SER A 76 -0.24 14.30 -9.00
CA SER A 76 0.24 13.14 -8.20
C SER A 76 0.40 11.87 -9.04
N SER A 77 -0.33 11.75 -10.16
CA SER A 77 -0.26 10.60 -11.07
C SER A 77 0.82 10.77 -12.15
N LEU A 78 1.36 11.98 -12.32
CA LEU A 78 2.47 12.22 -13.25
C LEU A 78 3.71 11.41 -12.83
N PRO A 79 4.39 10.75 -13.80
CA PRO A 79 5.51 9.86 -13.51
C PRO A 79 6.62 10.52 -12.70
N ASN A 80 6.80 11.82 -12.85
CA ASN A 80 7.85 12.60 -12.21
C ASN A 80 7.44 13.11 -10.80
N ASN A 81 6.15 13.03 -10.42
CA ASN A 81 5.69 13.37 -9.06
C ASN A 81 5.58 12.15 -8.12
N ARG A 82 5.98 10.97 -8.61
CA ARG A 82 5.93 9.74 -7.82
C ARG A 82 6.92 9.82 -6.66
N VAL A 83 6.46 9.51 -5.46
CA VAL A 83 7.34 9.14 -4.35
C VAL A 83 8.10 7.90 -4.80
N ILE A 84 9.39 8.06 -5.11
CA ILE A 84 10.26 6.93 -5.38
C ILE A 84 10.40 6.19 -4.05
N LEU A 85 9.59 5.15 -3.84
CA LEU A 85 9.85 4.18 -2.77
C LEU A 85 11.18 3.51 -3.12
N PRO A 86 12.26 3.73 -2.34
CA PRO A 86 13.55 3.13 -2.64
C PRO A 86 13.41 1.60 -2.60
N ILE A 87 13.94 0.91 -3.61
CA ILE A 87 14.07 -0.55 -3.57
C ILE A 87 15.42 -0.81 -2.90
N MET A 88 15.40 -1.30 -1.67
CA MET A 88 16.62 -1.75 -1.02
C MET A 88 17.08 -3.03 -1.72
N VAL A 89 18.31 -3.02 -2.24
CA VAL A 89 18.95 -4.20 -2.83
C VAL A 89 20.07 -4.69 -1.93
N ASP A 90 20.37 -5.98 -1.96
CA ASP A 90 21.57 -6.52 -1.31
C ASP A 90 22.84 -6.28 -2.13
N ALA A 91 24.00 -6.69 -1.61
CA ALA A 91 25.29 -6.52 -2.29
C ALA A 91 25.37 -7.25 -3.65
N ARG A 92 24.40 -8.09 -4.00
CA ARG A 92 24.29 -8.81 -5.26
C ARG A 92 23.24 -8.19 -6.20
N GLY A 93 22.57 -7.11 -5.79
CA GLY A 93 21.53 -6.44 -6.56
C GLY A 93 20.15 -7.10 -6.47
N GLU A 94 19.95 -8.05 -5.54
CA GLU A 94 18.66 -8.71 -5.35
C GLU A 94 17.76 -7.88 -4.42
N ASN A 95 16.46 -7.81 -4.75
CA ASN A 95 15.49 -7.03 -3.99
C ASN A 95 15.34 -7.56 -2.56
N LYS A 96 15.43 -6.65 -1.59
CA LYS A 96 15.14 -6.94 -0.18
C LYS A 96 13.66 -6.71 0.10
N ILE A 97 13.09 -7.61 0.90
CA ILE A 97 11.73 -7.53 1.44
C ILE A 97 11.83 -6.86 2.80
N GLU A 98 11.10 -5.76 2.96
CA GLU A 98 11.04 -5.03 4.23
C GLU A 98 10.02 -5.69 5.18
N LEU A 99 10.41 -5.91 6.43
CA LEU A 99 9.56 -6.44 7.48
C LEU A 99 8.97 -5.29 8.28
N VAL A 100 7.64 -5.11 8.24
CA VAL A 100 6.95 -4.10 9.04
C VAL A 100 6.71 -4.66 10.45
N PRO A 101 7.31 -4.13 11.52
CA PRO A 101 7.11 -4.68 12.86
C PRO A 101 5.70 -4.35 13.38
N GLN A 102 5.11 -5.23 14.19
CA GLN A 102 3.73 -5.11 14.71
C GLN A 102 3.47 -3.78 15.45
N ARG A 103 4.47 -3.24 16.17
CA ARG A 103 4.40 -1.94 16.87
C ARG A 103 4.41 -0.73 15.93
N ALA A 104 4.77 -0.93 14.66
CA ALA A 104 4.79 0.11 13.64
C ALA A 104 3.41 0.59 13.21
N GLN A 105 2.36 -0.22 13.36
CA GLN A 105 1.04 0.07 12.78
C GLN A 105 0.52 1.48 13.10
N MET A 106 0.74 1.97 14.33
CA MET A 106 0.36 3.34 14.72
C MET A 106 1.26 4.44 14.13
N GLY A 107 2.57 4.20 13.98
CA GLY A 107 3.52 5.15 13.37
C GLY A 107 3.44 5.18 11.85
N TYR A 108 3.07 4.05 11.24
CA TYR A 108 2.92 3.85 9.81
C TYR A 108 1.79 4.71 9.22
N LEU A 109 0.71 4.88 9.98
CA LEU A 109 -0.42 5.77 9.69
C LEU A 109 -0.05 7.26 9.79
N SER A 110 0.98 7.60 10.56
CA SER A 110 1.28 8.97 10.97
C SER A 110 2.61 9.52 10.41
N GLY A 111 3.42 8.71 9.73
CA GLY A 111 4.80 9.08 9.37
C GLY A 111 5.36 8.43 8.09
N TYR A 112 4.54 8.27 7.05
CA TYR A 112 4.85 7.59 5.79
C TYR A 112 6.07 8.13 4.99
N SER A 113 6.78 9.16 5.48
CA SER A 113 7.81 9.87 4.69
C SER A 113 9.13 10.07 5.43
N ASP A 114 9.41 9.29 6.46
CA ASP A 114 10.70 9.35 7.15
C ASP A 114 11.67 8.26 6.62
N PRO A 115 12.67 8.64 5.79
CA PRO A 115 13.67 7.69 5.29
C PRO A 115 14.41 6.96 6.42
N GLU A 116 14.63 7.60 7.57
CA GLU A 116 15.33 7.02 8.71
C GLU A 116 14.55 5.84 9.30
N TYR A 117 13.22 5.89 9.26
CA TYR A 117 12.37 4.80 9.73
C TYR A 117 12.40 3.61 8.78
N ILE A 118 12.32 3.85 7.48
CA ILE A 118 12.36 2.81 6.44
C ILE A 118 13.72 2.07 6.48
N GLU A 119 14.82 2.80 6.68
CA GLU A 119 16.16 2.22 6.80
C GLU A 119 16.32 1.33 8.05
N SER A 120 15.53 1.56 9.11
CA SER A 120 15.56 0.77 10.34
C SER A 120 14.80 -0.56 10.25
N LEU A 121 14.01 -0.77 9.18
CA LEU A 121 13.23 -1.99 9.02
C LEU A 121 14.15 -3.19 8.79
N GLN A 122 13.86 -4.30 9.49
CA GLN A 122 14.53 -5.56 9.20
C GLN A 122 14.20 -5.99 7.78
N SER A 123 15.18 -6.53 7.07
CA SER A 123 15.00 -6.95 5.68
C SER A 123 15.42 -8.39 5.45
N LEU A 124 14.65 -9.10 4.62
CA LEU A 124 14.88 -10.48 4.20
C LEU A 124 15.04 -10.52 2.68
N SER A 125 15.93 -11.36 2.14
CA SER A 125 16.03 -11.60 0.69
C SER A 125 15.43 -12.97 0.38
N LEU A 126 14.40 -13.00 -0.47
CA LEU A 126 13.81 -14.25 -0.97
C LEU A 126 14.18 -14.44 -2.45
N PRO A 127 15.02 -15.44 -2.80
CA PRO A 127 15.62 -15.56 -4.13
C PRO A 127 14.63 -15.84 -5.28
N PHE A 128 13.37 -16.15 -4.97
CA PHE A 128 12.30 -16.40 -5.93
C PHE A 128 11.41 -15.17 -6.21
N LEU A 129 11.58 -14.07 -5.46
CA LEU A 129 10.84 -12.81 -5.64
C LEU A 129 11.76 -11.72 -6.19
N ARG A 130 12.16 -11.87 -7.46
CA ARG A 130 13.20 -11.02 -8.08
C ARG A 130 12.69 -9.74 -8.74
N HIS A 131 11.40 -9.69 -9.10
CA HIS A 131 10.84 -8.58 -9.87
C HIS A 131 9.64 -7.96 -9.15
N GLY A 132 9.80 -6.72 -8.69
CA GLY A 132 8.78 -5.97 -7.98
C GLY A 132 9.20 -5.56 -6.58
N LYS A 133 8.43 -4.64 -5.99
CA LYS A 133 8.62 -4.20 -4.61
C LYS A 133 7.82 -5.11 -3.70
N TYR A 134 8.44 -5.63 -2.65
CA TYR A 134 7.80 -6.56 -1.72
C TYR A 134 7.93 -6.06 -0.30
N ARG A 135 6.86 -6.26 0.47
CA ARG A 135 6.82 -5.91 1.90
C ARG A 135 6.09 -7.00 2.67
N ALA A 136 6.61 -7.34 3.84
CA ALA A 136 6.06 -8.34 4.73
C ALA A 136 5.30 -7.65 5.88
N PHE A 137 4.05 -8.05 6.06
CA PHE A 137 3.12 -7.52 7.05
C PHE A 137 2.78 -8.61 8.07
N PRO A 138 2.80 -8.34 9.38
CA PRO A 138 2.39 -9.31 10.38
C PRO A 138 0.89 -9.53 10.25
N ALA A 139 0.48 -10.79 10.12
CA ALA A 139 -0.91 -11.16 10.30
C ALA A 139 -1.23 -11.01 11.79
N ALA A 140 -2.13 -10.08 12.13
CA ALA A 140 -2.60 -9.87 13.49
C ALA A 140 -4.12 -10.07 13.52
N GLY A 141 -4.59 -10.93 14.43
CA GLY A 141 -5.99 -11.16 14.74
C GLY A 141 -6.59 -12.47 14.20
N ASP A 142 -7.65 -12.94 14.87
CA ASP A 142 -8.38 -14.20 14.62
C ASP A 142 -9.13 -14.25 13.27
N SER A 143 -9.05 -13.18 12.48
CA SER A 143 -9.85 -13.02 11.27
C SER A 143 -9.38 -13.85 10.07
N MET A 144 -8.33 -14.67 10.22
CA MET A 144 -7.65 -15.31 9.09
C MET A 144 -7.14 -16.75 9.36
N PRO A 145 -7.99 -17.75 9.65
CA PRO A 145 -7.56 -19.15 9.62
C PRO A 145 -7.07 -19.53 8.20
N PRO A 146 -5.94 -20.25 8.04
CA PRO A 146 -5.12 -20.92 9.05
C PRO A 146 -3.92 -20.10 9.57
N TYR A 147 -3.83 -18.80 9.28
CA TYR A 147 -2.72 -17.95 9.70
C TYR A 147 -2.90 -17.52 11.15
N THR A 148 -2.05 -18.05 12.03
CA THR A 148 -2.00 -17.71 13.45
C THR A 148 -1.06 -16.52 13.69
N ASP A 149 -1.12 -15.96 14.91
CA ASP A 149 -0.09 -15.06 15.42
C ASP A 149 1.31 -15.65 15.12
N GLY A 150 2.20 -14.84 14.53
CA GLY A 150 3.50 -15.30 14.02
C GLY A 150 3.56 -15.55 12.50
N THR A 151 2.46 -15.37 11.77
CA THR A 151 2.50 -15.40 10.30
C THR A 151 2.80 -14.02 9.72
N TYR A 152 3.70 -13.93 8.75
CA TYR A 152 3.93 -12.74 7.94
C TYR A 152 3.40 -12.93 6.52
N ILE A 153 2.60 -11.97 6.07
CA ILE A 153 2.05 -11.92 4.71
C ILE A 153 2.97 -11.04 3.86
N VAL A 154 3.56 -11.61 2.82
CA VAL A 154 4.36 -10.86 1.84
C VAL A 154 3.47 -10.43 0.70
N GLY A 155 3.37 -9.11 0.52
CA GLY A 155 2.66 -8.49 -0.60
C GLY A 155 3.62 -7.89 -1.63
N ARG A 156 3.23 -7.91 -2.90
CA ARG A 156 3.88 -7.19 -4.02
C ARG A 156 3.16 -5.87 -4.23
N TYR A 157 3.89 -4.76 -4.30
CA TYR A 157 3.32 -3.44 -4.52
C TYR A 157 2.51 -3.38 -5.82
N VAL A 158 1.34 -2.76 -5.74
CA VAL A 158 0.44 -2.52 -6.86
C VAL A 158 0.35 -1.01 -7.06
N GLU A 159 0.77 -0.52 -8.25
CA GLU A 159 0.82 0.93 -8.52
C GLU A 159 -0.57 1.52 -8.78
N SER A 160 -1.48 0.72 -9.33
CA SER A 160 -2.76 1.19 -9.83
C SER A 160 -3.89 0.23 -9.43
N LYS A 161 -5.02 0.78 -8.97
CA LYS A 161 -6.22 0.00 -8.61
C LYS A 161 -6.82 -0.74 -9.82
N GLU A 162 -6.50 -0.31 -11.03
CA GLU A 162 -6.90 -0.97 -12.27
C GLU A 162 -6.21 -2.34 -12.45
N GLU A 163 -5.10 -2.62 -11.74
CA GLU A 163 -4.41 -3.92 -11.75
C GLU A 163 -5.07 -4.97 -10.83
N LEU A 164 -6.06 -4.57 -10.01
CA LEU A 164 -6.77 -5.47 -9.11
C LEU A 164 -7.56 -6.52 -9.89
N LYS A 165 -7.37 -7.80 -9.50
CA LYS A 165 -8.05 -8.94 -10.12
C LYS A 165 -9.07 -9.51 -9.16
N GLU A 166 -10.30 -9.66 -9.65
CA GLU A 166 -11.38 -10.30 -8.91
C GLU A 166 -10.95 -11.68 -8.40
N GLY A 167 -11.25 -11.95 -7.13
CA GLY A 167 -10.96 -13.21 -6.47
C GLY A 167 -9.53 -13.34 -5.93
N LYS A 168 -8.63 -12.38 -6.18
CA LYS A 168 -7.30 -12.33 -5.57
C LYS A 168 -7.30 -11.62 -4.21
N THR A 169 -6.32 -11.94 -3.38
CA THR A 169 -6.14 -11.34 -2.06
C THR A 169 -5.09 -10.25 -2.08
N TYR A 170 -5.36 -9.20 -1.32
CA TYR A 170 -4.55 -8.00 -1.25
C TYR A 170 -4.46 -7.54 0.21
N VAL A 171 -3.33 -6.94 0.57
CA VAL A 171 -3.18 -6.12 1.77
C VAL A 171 -3.47 -4.68 1.37
N PHE A 172 -4.45 -4.08 2.01
CA PHE A 172 -4.77 -2.66 1.89
C PHE A 172 -4.28 -1.94 3.15
N ILE A 173 -3.64 -0.80 2.95
CA ILE A 173 -3.23 0.08 4.05
C ILE A 173 -4.20 1.25 4.02
N THR A 174 -5.04 1.38 5.04
CA THR A 174 -6.09 2.41 5.16
C THR A 174 -5.74 3.42 6.23
N LYS A 175 -6.29 4.64 6.18
CA LYS A 175 -6.04 5.66 7.23
C LYS A 175 -6.82 5.35 8.50
N THR A 176 -8.00 4.75 8.39
CA THR A 176 -8.88 4.46 9.55
C THR A 176 -8.52 3.16 10.25
N ASP A 177 -8.38 2.08 9.50
CA ASP A 177 -8.33 0.71 10.03
C ASP A 177 -6.92 0.11 10.02
N GLY A 178 -5.94 0.83 9.47
CA GLY A 178 -4.55 0.37 9.41
C GLY A 178 -4.34 -0.66 8.31
N ILE A 179 -3.78 -1.81 8.66
CA ILE A 179 -3.40 -2.85 7.70
C ILE A 179 -4.50 -3.90 7.65
N VAL A 180 -5.19 -4.01 6.52
CA VAL A 180 -6.27 -4.97 6.31
C VAL A 180 -5.95 -5.92 5.16
N TYR A 181 -6.01 -7.22 5.42
CA TYR A 181 -5.86 -8.25 4.39
C TYR A 181 -7.23 -8.75 3.94
N LYS A 182 -7.58 -8.60 2.67
CA LYS A 182 -8.90 -8.95 2.14
C LYS A 182 -8.84 -9.48 0.71
N ARG A 183 -9.84 -10.28 0.33
CA ARG A 183 -10.07 -10.69 -1.05
C ARG A 183 -10.82 -9.61 -1.80
N PHE A 184 -10.27 -9.19 -2.93
CA PHE A 184 -10.91 -8.22 -3.81
C PHE A 184 -12.02 -8.90 -4.61
N ARG A 185 -13.20 -8.26 -4.66
CA ARG A 185 -14.34 -8.72 -5.46
C ARG A 185 -14.52 -7.83 -6.68
N LYS A 186 -14.94 -6.59 -6.44
CA LYS A 186 -15.24 -5.62 -7.49
C LYS A 186 -14.89 -4.22 -7.00
N GLN A 187 -14.77 -3.28 -7.91
CA GLN A 187 -14.59 -1.87 -7.58
C GLN A 187 -15.57 -1.01 -8.38
N ASN A 188 -15.93 0.11 -7.78
CA ASN A 188 -16.56 1.23 -8.45
C ASN A 188 -15.58 2.43 -8.43
N ARG A 189 -16.03 3.61 -8.88
CA ARG A 189 -15.14 4.80 -8.96
C ARG A 189 -14.64 5.28 -7.59
N LEU A 190 -15.42 5.06 -6.53
CA LEU A 190 -15.21 5.60 -5.19
C LEU A 190 -14.79 4.55 -4.15
N GLU A 191 -15.16 3.29 -4.36
CA GLU A 191 -15.05 2.20 -3.39
C GLU A 191 -14.64 0.87 -4.03
N ALA A 192 -14.05 0.00 -3.20
CA ALA A 192 -13.70 -1.38 -3.47
C ALA A 192 -14.55 -2.29 -2.59
N LEU A 193 -15.28 -3.24 -3.19
CA LEU A 193 -15.92 -4.31 -2.41
C LEU A 193 -14.88 -5.38 -2.11
N VAL A 194 -14.68 -5.63 -0.82
CA VAL A 194 -13.74 -6.62 -0.31
C VAL A 194 -14.43 -7.61 0.61
N SER A 195 -13.93 -8.85 0.65
CA SER A 195 -14.45 -9.91 1.51
C SER A 195 -13.33 -10.62 2.25
N SER A 196 -13.60 -11.07 3.47
CA SER A 196 -12.69 -11.95 4.21
C SER A 196 -12.80 -13.38 3.70
N ASP A 197 -11.73 -14.17 3.86
CA ASP A 197 -11.77 -15.63 3.55
C ASP A 197 -12.46 -16.45 4.66
N ASN A 198 -12.76 -15.81 5.80
CA ASN A 198 -13.56 -16.38 6.88
C ASN A 198 -15.04 -15.96 6.74
N SER A 199 -15.95 -16.93 6.83
CA SER A 199 -17.41 -16.74 6.73
C SER A 199 -18.03 -15.94 7.89
N PHE A 200 -17.27 -15.67 8.95
CA PHE A 200 -17.73 -14.84 10.08
C PHE A 200 -17.80 -13.33 9.77
N TYR A 201 -17.16 -12.85 8.70
CA TYR A 201 -17.11 -11.43 8.37
C TYR A 201 -17.81 -11.16 7.05
N GLU A 202 -18.86 -10.32 7.09
CA GLU A 202 -19.55 -9.89 5.88
C GLU A 202 -18.64 -9.06 4.97
N PRO A 203 -18.80 -9.16 3.63
CA PRO A 203 -18.14 -8.26 2.70
C PRO A 203 -18.50 -6.80 3.01
N TYR A 204 -17.52 -5.92 2.95
CA TYR A 204 -17.71 -4.49 3.16
C TYR A 204 -16.97 -3.66 2.11
N GLU A 205 -17.35 -2.39 2.00
CA GLU A 205 -16.80 -1.47 1.00
C GLU A 205 -15.69 -0.62 1.62
N LEU A 206 -14.53 -0.62 0.96
CA LEU A 206 -13.38 0.23 1.29
C LEU A 206 -13.38 1.44 0.37
N ARG A 207 -13.32 2.65 0.91
CA ARG A 207 -13.25 3.87 0.11
C ARG A 207 -11.84 4.10 -0.42
N TRP A 208 -11.71 4.41 -1.72
CA TRP A 208 -10.40 4.66 -2.33
C TRP A 208 -9.66 5.85 -1.71
N ASP A 209 -10.38 6.87 -1.24
CA ASP A 209 -9.80 8.04 -0.57
C ASP A 209 -9.10 7.70 0.77
N ASP A 210 -9.47 6.56 1.35
CA ASP A 210 -8.94 6.07 2.62
C ASP A 210 -7.77 5.10 2.41
N VAL A 211 -7.68 4.46 1.23
CA VAL A 211 -6.58 3.55 0.89
C VAL A 211 -5.33 4.35 0.54
N LEU A 212 -4.26 4.12 1.30
CA LEU A 212 -2.92 4.66 1.07
C LEU A 212 -2.13 3.76 0.11
N GLU A 213 -2.17 2.44 0.33
CA GLU A 213 -1.40 1.48 -0.45
C GLU A 213 -2.11 0.15 -0.67
N ILE A 214 -1.71 -0.53 -1.74
CA ILE A 214 -2.24 -1.83 -2.14
C ILE A 214 -1.08 -2.77 -2.43
N TRP A 215 -1.14 -3.96 -1.83
CA TRP A 215 -0.14 -5.00 -2.02
C TRP A 215 -0.80 -6.32 -2.38
N GLU A 216 -0.51 -6.86 -3.57
CA GLU A 216 -1.01 -8.16 -4.01
C GLU A 216 -0.33 -9.28 -3.24
N PHE A 217 -1.09 -10.22 -2.70
CA PHE A 217 -0.52 -11.38 -2.03
C PHE A 217 0.46 -12.15 -2.92
N ALA A 218 1.68 -12.34 -2.43
CA ALA A 218 2.73 -13.10 -3.11
C ALA A 218 3.03 -14.41 -2.38
N CYS A 219 3.32 -14.34 -1.07
CA CYS A 219 3.52 -15.53 -0.23
C CYS A 219 3.23 -15.23 1.25
N SER A 220 3.15 -16.28 2.06
CA SER A 220 3.11 -16.18 3.53
C SER A 220 4.32 -16.89 4.14
N ILE A 221 4.87 -16.33 5.20
CA ILE A 221 5.99 -16.88 5.97
C ILE A 221 5.48 -17.16 7.37
N ASN A 222 5.41 -18.44 7.75
CA ASN A 222 5.04 -18.82 9.11
C ASN A 222 6.32 -18.91 9.94
N THR A 223 6.42 -18.14 11.03
CA THR A 223 7.58 -18.24 11.95
C THR A 223 7.39 -19.34 13.00
N GLU A 224 6.16 -19.80 13.18
CA GLU A 224 5.81 -20.91 14.05
C GLU A 224 5.37 -22.10 13.20
N GLU A 225 5.69 -23.31 13.69
CA GLU A 225 5.20 -24.52 13.07
C GLU A 225 3.68 -24.56 13.24
N ILE A 226 2.96 -24.30 12.15
CA ILE A 226 1.53 -24.57 12.10
C ILE A 226 1.39 -26.07 12.29
N ARG A 227 1.15 -26.51 13.53
CA ARG A 227 0.55 -27.81 13.76
C ARG A 227 -0.72 -27.78 12.94
N SER A 228 -0.78 -28.58 11.88
CA SER A 228 -2.05 -28.81 11.21
C SER A 228 -2.92 -29.45 12.27
N GLU A 229 -3.66 -28.62 12.98
CA GLU A 229 -4.88 -29.07 13.58
C GLU A 229 -5.69 -29.54 12.37
N SER A 230 -5.64 -30.85 12.13
CA SER A 230 -6.47 -31.60 11.20
C SER A 230 -7.92 -31.56 11.72
N SER A 231 -8.38 -30.35 12.02
CA SER A 231 -9.38 -30.07 13.03
C SER A 231 -10.67 -29.82 12.29
N GLU A 232 -11.63 -30.68 12.59
CA GLU A 232 -13.01 -30.71 12.12
C GLU A 232 -13.22 -31.12 10.66
N LEU A 233 -12.65 -30.43 9.65
CA LEU A 233 -13.01 -30.70 8.23
C LEU A 233 -12.51 -32.06 7.72
N THR A 234 -11.32 -32.48 8.13
CA THR A 234 -10.77 -33.80 7.77
C THR A 234 -11.54 -34.91 8.50
N VAL A 235 -11.86 -34.70 9.77
CA VAL A 235 -12.66 -35.63 10.59
C VAL A 235 -14.09 -35.75 10.05
N LEU A 236 -14.73 -34.64 9.66
CA LEU A 236 -16.05 -34.61 9.02
C LEU A 236 -16.04 -35.29 7.64
N LYS A 237 -14.98 -35.09 6.86
CA LYS A 237 -14.82 -35.76 5.57
C LYS A 237 -14.68 -37.26 5.73
N ASP A 238 -13.91 -37.71 6.72
CA ASP A 238 -13.73 -39.12 7.03
C ASP A 238 -15.03 -39.75 7.58
N LEU A 239 -15.78 -39.02 8.41
CA LEU A 239 -17.10 -39.45 8.91
C LEU A 239 -18.14 -39.53 7.78
N LEU A 240 -18.16 -38.58 6.84
CA LEU A 240 -19.05 -38.64 5.68
C LEU A 240 -18.67 -39.78 4.73
N LEU A 241 -17.38 -40.05 4.57
CA LEU A 241 -16.89 -41.18 3.78
C LEU A 241 -17.27 -42.52 4.41
N SER A 242 -17.18 -42.65 5.75
CA SER A 242 -17.62 -43.86 6.44
C SER A 242 -19.13 -44.05 6.33
N MET A 243 -19.93 -43.00 6.55
CA MET A 243 -21.40 -43.06 6.36
C MET A 243 -21.79 -43.45 4.93
N LYS A 244 -21.12 -42.91 3.91
CA LYS A 244 -21.38 -43.28 2.51
C LYS A 244 -21.08 -44.76 2.26
N LYS A 245 -20.01 -45.28 2.88
CA LYS A 245 -19.61 -46.69 2.76
C LYS A 245 -20.63 -47.62 3.45
N ASP A 246 -21.13 -47.22 4.61
CA ASP A 246 -22.15 -47.96 5.37
C ASP A 246 -23.49 -47.98 4.62
N ILE A 247 -23.91 -46.85 4.04
CA ILE A 247 -25.11 -46.77 3.19
C ILE A 247 -24.95 -47.65 1.93
N ALA A 248 -23.75 -47.69 1.34
CA ALA A 248 -23.46 -48.56 0.20
C ALA A 248 -23.49 -50.06 0.58
N GLN A 249 -23.12 -50.42 1.81
CA GLN A 249 -23.23 -51.79 2.31
C GLN A 249 -24.68 -52.18 2.62
N ILE A 250 -25.45 -51.29 3.23
CA ILE A 250 -26.88 -51.53 3.53
C ILE A 250 -27.70 -51.67 2.25
N SER A 251 -27.43 -50.85 1.23
CA SER A 251 -28.09 -50.96 -0.08
C SER A 251 -27.71 -52.25 -0.83
N LYS A 252 -26.49 -52.76 -0.67
CA LYS A 252 -26.10 -54.08 -1.21
C LYS A 252 -26.80 -55.25 -0.49
N ASN A 253 -27.00 -55.17 0.83
CA ASN A 253 -27.70 -56.22 1.58
C ASN A 253 -29.21 -56.25 1.35
N LYS A 254 -29.83 -55.13 0.95
CA LYS A 254 -31.27 -55.08 0.61
C LYS A 254 -31.63 -55.67 -0.76
N ASN A 255 -30.66 -55.86 -1.66
CA ASN A 255 -30.88 -56.48 -2.98
C ASN A 255 -30.52 -57.98 -3.01
N GLY A 256 -30.34 -58.60 -1.83
CA GLY A 256 -29.96 -60.01 -1.67
C GLY A 256 -31.06 -60.91 -1.09
N TRP A 257 -32.33 -60.49 -1.15
CA TRP A 257 -33.51 -61.30 -0.81
C TRP A 257 -34.54 -61.19 -1.93
#